data_AF-A0A086MLR7-F1
#
_entry.id   AF-A0A086MLR7-F1
#
_cell.length_a   1.000
_cell.length_b   1.000
_cell.length_c   1.000
_cell.angle_alpha   90.00
_cell.angle_beta   90.00
_cell.angle_gamma   90.00
#
_symmetry.space_group_name_H-M   'P 1'
#
loop_
_entity.id
_entity.type
_entity.pdbx_description
1 polymer ?
#
loop_
_entity_poly.entity_id
_entity_poly.type
_entity_poly.pdbx_seq_one_letter_code
_entity_poly.pdbx_strand_id
1 'polypeptide(L)'
;MQGFEILIAARRAERKRREARERKWQEYCTRRELAKARNKREADRTPFIDSLIDIHREVIRLQTWLADSRPIAEQRPGSAYWRMAQWVQARLDRLVASIEPDGIEMQLAENKLFPDPEHDELFDPLGDPGEKYYWQID
;
A
#
# COMPACT_ATOMS: atom_id res chain seq x y z
N MET A 1 -47.62 -39.03 17.80
CA MET A 1 -47.31 -37.65 17.35
C MET A 1 -45.83 -37.26 17.54
N GLN A 2 -45.03 -37.93 18.38
CA GLN A 2 -43.60 -37.60 18.61
C GLN A 2 -42.68 -37.63 17.38
N GLY A 3 -42.92 -38.48 16.37
CA GLY A 3 -42.04 -38.58 15.20
C GLY A 3 -42.00 -37.33 14.32
N PHE A 4 -43.09 -36.58 14.25
CA PHE A 4 -43.18 -35.35 13.45
C PHE A 4 -42.43 -34.18 14.13
N GLU A 5 -42.53 -34.08 15.45
CA GLU A 5 -41.78 -33.10 16.25
C GLU A 5 -40.27 -33.34 16.17
N ILE A 6 -39.82 -34.60 16.21
CA ILE A 6 -38.41 -34.98 16.02
C ILE A 6 -37.91 -34.55 14.64
N LEU A 7 -38.71 -34.75 13.58
CA LEU A 7 -38.32 -34.40 12.21
C LEU A 7 -38.23 -32.88 12.01
N ILE A 8 -39.15 -32.11 12.60
CA ILE A 8 -39.07 -30.64 12.62
C ILE A 8 -37.85 -30.16 13.41
N ALA A 9 -37.59 -30.74 14.57
CA ALA A 9 -36.43 -30.41 15.41
C ALA A 9 -35.11 -30.70 14.68
N ALA A 10 -34.99 -31.85 14.02
CA ALA A 10 -33.84 -32.23 13.21
C ALA A 10 -33.61 -31.25 12.04
N ARG A 11 -34.68 -30.90 11.29
CA ARG A 11 -34.59 -29.94 10.18
C ARG A 11 -34.18 -28.54 10.66
N ARG A 12 -34.67 -28.10 11.83
CA ARG A 12 -34.29 -26.83 12.45
C ARG A 12 -32.83 -26.84 12.92
N ALA A 13 -32.36 -27.95 13.48
CA ALA A 13 -30.97 -28.12 13.88
C ALA A 13 -30.02 -28.08 12.66
N GLU A 14 -30.38 -28.75 11.57
CA GLU A 14 -29.59 -28.76 10.34
C GLU A 14 -29.51 -27.36 9.70
N ARG A 15 -30.63 -26.64 9.67
CA ARG A 15 -30.65 -25.25 9.21
C ARG A 15 -29.71 -24.36 10.04
N LYS A 16 -29.75 -24.49 11.37
CA LYS A 16 -28.87 -23.73 12.26
C LYS A 16 -27.39 -24.05 12.04
N ARG A 17 -27.04 -25.33 11.86
CA ARG A 17 -25.67 -25.75 11.54
C ARG A 17 -25.18 -25.15 10.23
N ARG A 18 -26.03 -25.18 9.19
CA ARG A 18 -25.71 -24.57 7.90
C ARG A 18 -25.52 -23.06 8.02
N GLU A 19 -26.42 -22.36 8.70
CA GLU A 19 -26.29 -20.91 8.93
C GLU A 19 -25.05 -20.55 9.74
N ALA A 20 -24.69 -21.34 10.75
CA ALA A 20 -23.47 -21.14 11.52
C ALA A 20 -22.20 -21.35 10.68
N ARG A 21 -22.17 -22.42 9.87
CA ARG A 21 -21.04 -22.71 8.97
C ARG A 21 -20.89 -21.62 7.91
N GLU A 22 -21.99 -21.16 7.32
CA GLU A 22 -22.00 -20.08 6.34
C GLU A 22 -21.41 -18.79 6.92
N ARG A 23 -21.82 -18.41 8.14
CA ARG A 23 -21.27 -17.24 8.83
C ARG A 23 -19.76 -17.36 9.05
N LYS A 24 -19.31 -18.51 9.54
CA LYS A 24 -17.88 -18.75 9.77
C LYS A 24 -17.07 -18.79 8.47
N TRP A 25 -17.66 -19.29 7.39
CA TRP A 25 -17.04 -19.26 6.07
C TRP A 25 -16.91 -17.83 5.54
N GLN A 26 -17.96 -17.02 5.68
CA GLN A 26 -17.92 -15.60 5.30
C GLN A 26 -16.84 -14.85 6.08
N GLU A 27 -16.76 -15.04 7.40
CA GLU A 27 -15.71 -14.48 8.25
C GLU A 27 -14.32 -14.91 7.77
N TYR A 28 -14.12 -16.21 7.51
CA TYR A 28 -12.88 -16.75 6.97
C TYR A 28 -12.49 -16.10 5.63
N CYS A 29 -13.44 -15.96 4.70
CA CYS A 29 -13.23 -15.29 3.42
C CYS A 29 -12.81 -13.83 3.62
N THR A 30 -13.50 -13.08 4.47
CA THR A 30 -13.14 -11.69 4.79
C THR A 30 -11.71 -11.61 5.32
N ARG A 31 -11.33 -12.48 6.27
CA ARG A 31 -9.98 -12.50 6.84
C ARG A 31 -8.90 -12.86 5.81
N ARG A 32 -9.21 -13.76 4.86
CA ARG A 32 -8.31 -14.07 3.73
C ARG A 32 -8.11 -12.86 2.82
N GLU A 33 -9.15 -12.09 2.54
CA GLU A 33 -9.02 -10.85 1.76
C GLU A 33 -8.19 -9.80 2.49
N LEU A 34 -8.36 -9.64 3.81
CA LEU A 34 -7.51 -8.77 4.62
C LEU A 34 -6.04 -9.22 4.55
N ALA A 35 -5.76 -10.51 4.68
CA ALA A 35 -4.40 -11.05 4.57
C ALA A 35 -3.78 -10.79 3.18
N LYS A 36 -4.55 -10.97 2.10
CA LYS A 36 -4.09 -10.62 0.74
C LYS A 36 -3.77 -9.13 0.62
N ALA A 37 -4.62 -8.27 1.17
CA ALA A 37 -4.40 -6.83 1.14
C ALA A 37 -3.15 -6.42 1.94
N ARG A 38 -2.90 -7.03 3.11
CA ARG A 38 -1.65 -6.83 3.89
C ARG A 38 -0.42 -7.24 3.10
N ASN A 39 -0.45 -8.41 2.47
CA ASN A 39 0.65 -8.90 1.64
C ASN A 39 0.91 -7.99 0.44
N LYS A 40 -0.16 -7.49 -0.20
CA LYS A 40 -0.03 -6.52 -1.28
C LYS A 40 0.61 -5.22 -0.78
N ARG A 41 0.16 -4.68 0.35
CA ARG A 41 0.76 -3.47 0.94
C ARG A 41 2.25 -3.69 1.23
N GLU A 42 2.62 -4.83 1.80
CA GLU A 42 4.03 -5.17 2.05
C GLU A 42 4.84 -5.24 0.74
N ALA A 43 4.29 -5.85 -0.30
CA ALA A 43 4.91 -5.90 -1.61
C ALA A 43 5.05 -4.50 -2.26
N ASP A 44 4.14 -3.57 -1.96
CA ASP A 44 4.16 -2.20 -2.49
C ASP A 44 5.12 -1.26 -1.70
N ARG A 45 5.49 -1.60 -0.45
CA ARG A 45 6.43 -0.80 0.38
C ARG A 45 7.83 -0.73 -0.22
N THR A 46 8.37 -1.86 -0.67
CA THR A 46 9.74 -1.91 -1.21
C THR A 46 9.89 -1.06 -2.48
N PRO A 47 9.04 -1.20 -3.52
CA PRO A 47 9.09 -0.33 -4.69
C PRO A 47 8.95 1.15 -4.36
N PHE A 48 8.13 1.49 -3.35
CA PHE A 48 8.00 2.87 -2.90
C PHE A 48 9.31 3.41 -2.33
N ILE A 49 9.96 2.68 -1.41
CA ILE A 49 11.25 3.07 -0.85
C ILE A 49 12.33 3.16 -1.93
N ASP A 50 12.39 2.19 -2.84
CA ASP A 50 13.32 2.18 -3.96
C ASP A 50 13.14 3.43 -4.83
N SER A 51 11.88 3.83 -5.09
CA SER A 51 11.59 5.06 -5.84
C SER A 51 12.13 6.32 -5.15
N LEU A 52 12.03 6.43 -3.82
CA LEU A 52 12.59 7.55 -3.06
C LEU A 52 14.12 7.57 -3.11
N ILE A 53 14.75 6.40 -3.01
CA ILE A 53 16.20 6.25 -3.14
C ILE A 53 16.67 6.69 -4.53
N ASP A 54 15.96 6.30 -5.58
CA ASP A 54 16.31 6.66 -6.96
C ASP A 54 16.12 8.16 -7.22
N ILE A 55 15.07 8.77 -6.68
CA ILE A 55 14.90 10.23 -6.73
C ILE A 55 16.04 10.92 -5.98
N HIS A 56 16.41 10.44 -4.80
CA HIS A 56 17.51 11.01 -4.02
C HIS A 56 18.85 10.93 -4.76
N ARG A 57 19.14 9.80 -5.42
CA ARG A 57 20.33 9.64 -6.28
C ARG A 57 20.30 10.61 -7.46
N GLU A 58 19.14 10.80 -8.08
CA GLU A 58 18.98 11.77 -9.16
C GLU A 58 19.19 13.21 -8.67
N VAL A 59 18.64 13.58 -7.51
CA VAL A 59 18.83 14.89 -6.88
C VAL A 59 20.31 15.18 -6.70
N ILE A 60 21.08 14.27 -6.09
CA ILE A 60 22.53 14.42 -5.91
C ILE A 60 23.23 14.60 -7.26
N ARG A 61 22.91 13.75 -8.25
CA ARG A 61 23.51 13.81 -9.58
C ARG A 61 23.28 15.17 -10.25
N LEU A 62 22.05 15.69 -10.18
CA LEU A 62 21.70 16.99 -10.78
C LEU A 62 22.31 18.16 -10.02
N GLN A 63 22.38 18.10 -8.68
CA GLN A 63 23.07 19.10 -7.86
C GLN A 63 24.54 19.20 -8.22
N THR A 64 25.25 18.07 -8.29
CA THR A 64 26.67 18.03 -8.69
C THR A 64 26.86 18.60 -10.09
N TRP A 65 26.06 18.16 -11.06
CA TRP A 65 26.15 18.68 -12.42
C TRP A 65 25.87 20.18 -12.51
N LEU A 66 24.89 20.70 -11.76
CA LEU A 66 24.57 22.13 -11.72
C LEU A 66 25.69 22.95 -11.06
N ALA A 67 26.35 22.43 -10.03
CA ALA A 67 27.47 23.10 -9.39
C ALA A 67 28.61 23.38 -10.39
N ASP A 68 28.91 22.41 -11.25
CA ASP A 68 29.93 22.55 -12.30
C ASP A 68 29.44 23.39 -13.48
N SER A 69 28.17 23.23 -13.86
CA SER A 69 27.61 23.82 -15.08
C SER A 69 27.17 25.28 -14.92
N ARG A 70 26.74 25.68 -13.72
CA ARG A 70 26.18 27.03 -13.48
C ARG A 70 27.20 28.15 -13.74
N PRO A 71 28.46 28.09 -13.26
CA PRO A 71 29.45 29.12 -13.57
C PRO A 71 29.74 29.27 -15.07
N ILE A 72 29.67 28.16 -15.82
CA ILE A 72 29.87 28.15 -17.28
C ILE A 72 28.66 28.74 -18.00
N ALA A 73 27.45 28.38 -17.56
CA ALA A 73 26.21 28.90 -18.10
C ALA A 73 26.07 30.41 -17.90
N GLU A 74 26.47 30.93 -16.73
CA GLU A 74 26.39 32.34 -16.37
C GLU A 74 27.31 33.23 -17.22
N GLN A 75 28.39 32.68 -17.79
CA GLN A 75 29.24 33.41 -18.74
C GLN A 75 28.56 33.68 -20.08
N ARG A 76 27.48 32.94 -20.42
CA ARG A 76 26.75 33.09 -21.68
C ARG A 76 25.24 33.07 -21.46
N PRO A 77 24.66 34.11 -20.82
CA PRO A 77 23.23 34.21 -20.58
C PRO A 77 22.42 34.11 -21.88
N GLY A 78 21.28 33.45 -21.84
CA GLY A 78 20.39 33.27 -23.00
C GLY A 78 20.84 32.21 -24.02
N SER A 79 22.06 31.68 -23.90
CA SER A 79 22.53 30.56 -24.73
C SER A 79 21.67 29.30 -24.53
N ALA A 80 21.76 28.35 -25.46
CA ALA A 80 21.11 27.06 -25.33
C ALA A 80 21.57 26.32 -24.06
N TYR A 81 22.87 26.39 -23.74
CA TYR A 81 23.44 25.79 -22.54
C TYR A 81 22.89 26.44 -21.26
N TRP A 82 22.75 27.78 -21.23
CA TRP A 82 22.12 28.48 -20.11
C TRP A 82 20.66 28.05 -19.90
N ARG A 83 19.87 27.94 -20.97
CA ARG A 83 18.48 27.46 -20.89
C ARG A 83 18.39 26.01 -20.41
N MET A 84 19.34 25.16 -20.81
CA MET A 84 19.44 23.79 -20.33
C MET A 84 19.70 23.75 -18.82
N ALA A 85 20.64 24.56 -18.31
CA ALA A 85 20.91 24.66 -16.87
C ALA A 85 19.68 25.14 -16.07
N GLN A 86 18.94 26.12 -16.59
CA GLN A 86 17.69 26.58 -15.97
C GLN A 86 16.62 25.47 -15.94
N TRP A 87 16.47 24.71 -17.03
CA TRP A 87 15.55 23.58 -17.07
C TRP A 87 15.92 22.50 -16.04
N VAL A 88 17.22 22.19 -15.90
CA VAL A 88 17.71 21.22 -14.90
C VAL A 88 17.43 21.72 -13.48
N GLN A 89 17.63 23.01 -13.20
CA GLN A 89 17.27 23.60 -11.90
C GLN A 89 15.78 23.39 -11.58
N ALA A 90 14.88 23.76 -12.50
CA ALA A 90 13.44 23.58 -12.30
C ALA A 90 13.01 22.10 -12.18
N ARG A 91 13.77 21.17 -12.77
CA ARG A 91 13.57 19.72 -12.53
C ARG A 91 14.04 19.32 -11.14
N LEU A 92 15.22 19.77 -10.72
CA LEU A 92 15.77 19.52 -9.39
C LEU A 92 14.82 20.01 -8.30
N ASP A 93 14.30 21.23 -8.41
CA ASP A 93 13.38 21.81 -7.42
C ASP A 93 12.13 20.93 -7.21
N ARG A 94 11.59 20.37 -8.30
CA ARG A 94 10.44 19.44 -8.23
C ARG A 94 10.79 18.11 -7.57
N LEU A 95 11.97 17.55 -7.88
CA LEU A 95 12.41 16.29 -7.29
C LEU A 95 12.70 16.45 -5.80
N VAL A 96 13.33 17.56 -5.40
CA VAL A 96 13.57 17.89 -3.98
C VAL A 96 12.24 17.99 -3.23
N ALA A 97 11.27 18.74 -3.76
CA ALA A 97 9.96 18.86 -3.14
C ALA A 97 9.26 17.51 -2.96
N SER A 98 9.47 16.54 -3.86
CA SER A 98 8.89 15.19 -3.72
C SER A 98 9.56 14.30 -2.68
N ILE A 99 10.78 14.62 -2.23
CA ILE A 99 11.50 13.82 -1.21
C ILE A 99 11.72 14.59 0.10
N GLU A 100 11.22 15.81 0.20
CA GLU A 100 11.12 16.53 1.47
C GLU A 100 10.03 15.90 2.35
N PRO A 101 10.08 16.06 3.69
CA PRO A 101 9.15 15.43 4.62
C PRO A 101 7.69 15.60 4.21
N ASP A 102 7.24 16.81 3.90
CA ASP A 102 5.86 17.09 3.51
C ASP A 102 5.45 16.37 2.21
N GLY A 103 6.38 16.30 1.23
CA GLY A 103 6.17 15.60 -0.03
C GLY A 103 6.09 14.08 0.16
N ILE A 104 6.88 13.52 1.07
CA ILE A 104 6.84 12.10 1.44
C ILE A 104 5.55 11.80 2.20
N GLU A 105 5.18 12.60 3.19
CA GLU A 105 3.94 12.41 3.98
C GLU A 105 2.70 12.43 3.08
N MET A 106 2.64 13.34 2.10
CA MET A 106 1.56 13.36 1.10
C MET A 106 1.49 12.05 0.31
N GLN A 107 2.62 11.55 -0.20
CA GLN A 107 2.68 10.28 -0.92
C GLN A 107 2.32 9.08 -0.02
N LEU A 108 2.74 9.09 1.24
CA LEU A 108 2.42 8.05 2.22
C LEU A 108 0.92 8.00 2.51
N ALA A 109 0.29 9.16 2.67
CA ALA A 109 -1.15 9.28 2.89
C ALA A 109 -1.96 8.78 1.69
N GLU A 110 -1.53 9.10 0.47
CA GLU A 110 -2.19 8.64 -0.77
C GLU A 110 -2.12 7.12 -0.94
N ASN A 111 -0.97 6.51 -0.64
CA ASN A 111 -0.73 5.09 -0.90
C ASN A 111 -1.09 4.18 0.29
N LYS A 112 -1.39 4.72 1.48
CA LYS A 112 -1.71 3.97 2.71
C LYS A 112 -0.69 2.84 3.03
N LEU A 113 0.60 3.07 2.74
CA LEU A 113 1.65 2.06 2.86
C LEU A 113 2.11 1.86 4.32
N PHE A 114 2.09 2.91 5.11
CA PHE A 114 2.49 2.93 6.52
C PHE A 114 1.39 3.55 7.38
N PRO A 115 0.22 2.89 7.51
CA PRO A 115 -0.86 3.42 8.32
C PRO A 115 -0.49 3.38 9.80
N ASP A 116 -1.16 4.24 10.59
CA ASP A 116 -1.17 4.15 12.04
C ASP A 116 -1.69 2.76 12.48
N PRO A 117 -0.94 1.98 13.27
CA PRO A 117 -1.38 0.67 13.76
C PRO A 117 -2.73 0.68 14.49
N GLU A 118 -3.09 1.78 15.16
CA GLU A 118 -4.37 1.88 15.89
C GLU A 118 -5.57 2.06 14.94
N HIS A 119 -5.32 2.54 13.73
CA HIS A 119 -6.35 2.88 12.74
C HIS A 119 -6.19 2.12 11.41
N ASP A 120 -5.43 1.01 11.40
CA ASP A 120 -5.22 0.23 10.18
C ASP A 120 -6.48 -0.57 9.80
N GLU A 121 -7.10 -0.17 8.70
CA GLU A 121 -8.26 -0.84 8.09
C GLU A 121 -8.00 -2.32 7.75
N LEU A 122 -6.72 -2.71 7.62
CA LEU A 122 -6.32 -4.09 7.35
C LEU A 122 -5.92 -4.86 8.61
N PHE A 123 -6.13 -4.32 9.80
CA PHE A 123 -5.86 -5.05 11.04
C PHE A 123 -6.83 -6.26 11.19
N ASP A 124 -6.28 -7.43 11.51
CA ASP A 124 -7.05 -8.61 11.89
C ASP A 124 -6.55 -9.09 13.27
N PRO A 125 -7.35 -8.98 14.35
CA PRO A 125 -6.94 -9.36 15.70
C PRO A 125 -6.63 -10.86 15.83
N LEU A 126 -7.11 -11.68 14.90
CA LEU A 126 -6.88 -13.12 14.88
C LEU A 126 -5.71 -13.51 13.95
N GLY A 127 -5.03 -12.54 13.33
CA GLY A 127 -3.91 -12.74 12.41
C GLY A 127 -4.31 -13.37 11.08
N ASP A 128 -3.31 -13.77 10.28
CA ASP A 128 -3.56 -14.39 8.98
C ASP A 128 -4.22 -15.76 9.12
N PRO A 129 -5.39 -16.00 8.51
CA PRO A 129 -6.00 -17.32 8.56
C PRO A 129 -5.19 -18.28 7.68
N GLY A 130 -4.92 -19.50 8.17
CA GLY A 130 -4.35 -20.58 7.35
C GLY A 130 -5.32 -21.06 6.27
N GLU A 131 -4.85 -21.88 5.32
CA GLU A 131 -5.71 -22.39 4.25
C GLU A 131 -6.77 -23.37 4.78
N LYS A 132 -8.04 -23.08 4.48
CA LYS A 132 -9.20 -23.92 4.79
C LYS A 132 -10.18 -23.99 3.62
N TYR A 133 -10.82 -25.14 3.50
CA TYR A 133 -11.97 -25.37 2.62
C TYR A 133 -13.28 -25.27 3.39
N TYR A 134 -14.40 -25.03 2.68
CA TYR A 134 -15.72 -24.86 3.29
C TYR A 134 -16.12 -25.99 4.24
N TRP A 135 -15.78 -27.24 3.91
CA TRP A 135 -16.11 -28.42 4.74
C TRP A 135 -15.20 -28.58 5.98
N GLN A 136 -14.14 -27.77 6.11
CA GLN A 136 -13.24 -27.73 7.28
C GLN A 136 -13.60 -26.60 8.25
N ILE A 137 -14.66 -25.84 7.95
CA ILE A 137 -15.19 -24.82 8.86
C ILE A 137 -16.19 -25.51 9.80
N ASP A 138 -15.74 -25.75 11.03
CA ASP A 138 -16.57 -26.16 12.17
C ASP A 138 -17.28 -24.96 12.76
#